data_AF-A0A1R1YMQ5-F1
#
_entry.id   AF-A0A1R1YMQ5-F1
#
_cell.length_a   1.000
_cell.length_b   1.000
_cell.length_c   1.000
_cell.angle_alpha   90.00
_cell.angle_beta   90.00
_cell.angle_gamma   90.00
#
_symmetry.space_group_name_H-M   'P 1'
#
loop_
_entity.id
_entity.type
_entity.pdbx_description
1 polymer ?
#
loop_
_entity_poly.entity_id
_entity_poly.type
_entity_poly.pdbx_seq_one_letter_code
_entity_poly.pdbx_strand_id
1 'polypeptide(L)'
;MAGVLDIVTPNLFFSADIIFSLFMITGGCCGNVLILEDFLSPLSQNTVDNFDADFYTWTVGVALLAASVVFASMLGLYQESVYKKYNGNWKESLFYLHFLALPFFTFSWSEIAKQSEFISHGTLLEANLSPLNNIASVTRNLLFGKYFHCWAILGNWPYLIAILFSQVICTMGVNYLSLKVTSLTLNLVLTLRKLISLFLSFVLFENNISFGFGVGCFLAISGAFLYVSEESRLKSIAKQTQKKDKNS
;
A
#
# COMPACT_ATOMS: atom_id res chain seq x y z
N MET A 1 -6.96 8.94 25.20
CA MET A 1 -8.24 9.58 25.61
C MET A 1 -8.89 10.42 24.51
N ALA A 2 -8.15 10.98 23.53
CA ALA A 2 -8.76 11.70 22.40
C ALA A 2 -9.50 10.80 21.39
N GLY A 3 -9.01 9.58 21.12
CA GLY A 3 -9.67 8.64 20.18
C GLY A 3 -10.99 8.04 20.70
N VAL A 4 -11.21 8.04 22.03
CA VAL A 4 -12.50 7.64 22.63
C VAL A 4 -13.46 8.82 22.69
N LEU A 5 -12.96 10.07 22.66
CA LEU A 5 -13.81 11.25 22.54
C LEU A 5 -14.42 11.41 21.14
N ASP A 6 -13.75 10.91 20.09
CA ASP A 6 -14.34 10.85 18.73
C ASP A 6 -15.51 9.85 18.63
N ILE A 7 -15.58 8.87 19.55
CA ILE A 7 -16.73 7.96 19.69
C ILE A 7 -17.93 8.64 20.37
N VAL A 8 -17.72 9.76 21.08
CA VAL A 8 -18.75 10.45 21.90
C VAL A 8 -19.14 11.84 21.33
N THR A 9 -18.81 12.14 20.08
CA THR A 9 -19.51 13.20 19.32
C THR A 9 -20.53 12.57 18.37
N PRO A 10 -21.74 12.24 18.84
CA PRO A 10 -22.80 11.58 18.06
C PRO A 10 -23.43 12.47 16.97
N ASN A 11 -22.87 13.63 16.66
CA ASN A 11 -23.44 14.62 15.74
C ASN A 11 -22.60 14.94 14.50
N LEU A 12 -21.42 14.33 14.33
CA LEU A 12 -20.74 14.34 13.03
C LEU A 12 -21.25 13.14 12.23
N PHE A 13 -22.55 13.20 11.90
CA PHE A 13 -23.21 12.22 11.04
C PHE A 13 -22.33 11.99 9.83
N PHE A 14 -21.89 10.76 9.69
CA PHE A 14 -21.18 10.23 8.53
C PHE A 14 -21.92 10.74 7.29
N SER A 15 -21.33 11.72 6.58
CA SER A 15 -21.98 12.30 5.40
C SER A 15 -22.33 11.14 4.48
N ALA A 16 -23.56 11.10 3.96
CA ALA A 16 -24.00 10.03 3.06
C ALA A 16 -22.99 9.82 1.91
N ASP A 17 -22.30 10.90 1.53
CA ASP A 17 -21.20 10.95 0.57
C ASP A 17 -20.00 10.05 0.96
N ILE A 18 -19.63 9.96 2.24
CA ILE A 18 -18.53 9.10 2.72
C ILE A 18 -18.94 7.62 2.67
N ILE A 19 -20.17 7.29 3.09
CA ILE A 19 -20.69 5.90 3.00
C ILE A 19 -20.73 5.46 1.54
N PHE A 20 -21.21 6.34 0.66
CA PHE A 20 -21.29 6.08 -0.77
C PHE A 20 -19.90 5.85 -1.38
N SER A 21 -18.92 6.68 -1.01
CA SER A 21 -17.53 6.50 -1.44
C SER A 21 -16.93 5.17 -0.95
N LEU A 22 -17.17 4.77 0.30
CA LEU A 22 -16.73 3.48 0.85
C LEU A 22 -17.32 2.28 0.10
N PHE A 23 -18.61 2.35 -0.23
CA PHE A 23 -19.27 1.32 -1.02
C PHE A 23 -18.69 1.24 -2.44
N MET A 24 -18.40 2.38 -3.05
CA MET A 24 -17.79 2.48 -4.38
C MET A 24 -16.36 1.90 -4.42
N ILE A 25 -15.53 2.19 -3.41
CA ILE A 25 -14.18 1.63 -3.27
C ILE A 25 -14.24 0.12 -3.08
N THR A 26 -15.11 -0.35 -2.17
CA THR A 26 -15.26 -1.78 -1.88
C THR A 26 -15.78 -2.53 -3.11
N GLY A 27 -16.76 -1.97 -3.82
CA GLY A 27 -17.29 -2.53 -5.07
C GLY A 27 -16.23 -2.62 -6.17
N GLY A 28 -15.40 -1.59 -6.34
CA GLY A 28 -14.30 -1.61 -7.31
C GLY A 28 -13.23 -2.66 -6.98
N CYS A 29 -12.84 -2.78 -5.70
CA CYS A 29 -11.91 -3.82 -5.26
C CYS A 29 -12.48 -5.23 -5.42
N CYS A 30 -13.72 -5.47 -5.00
CA CYS A 30 -14.36 -6.79 -5.15
C CYS A 30 -14.52 -7.17 -6.63
N GLY A 31 -14.91 -6.23 -7.50
CA GLY A 31 -15.01 -6.48 -8.94
C GLY A 31 -13.66 -6.88 -9.54
N ASN A 32 -12.58 -6.20 -9.16
CA ASN A 32 -11.23 -6.57 -9.60
C ASN A 32 -10.81 -7.97 -9.09
N VAL A 33 -11.16 -8.33 -7.86
CA VAL A 33 -10.86 -9.65 -7.28
C VAL A 33 -11.59 -10.77 -8.03
N LEU A 34 -12.88 -10.60 -8.34
CA LEU A 34 -13.66 -11.59 -9.09
C LEU A 34 -13.13 -11.79 -10.52
N ILE A 35 -12.82 -10.70 -11.22
CA ILE A 35 -12.26 -10.77 -12.58
C ILE A 35 -10.88 -11.42 -12.58
N LEU A 36 -10.10 -11.20 -11.51
CA LEU A 36 -8.79 -11.81 -11.33
C LEU A 36 -8.92 -13.31 -10.99
N GLU A 37 -9.92 -13.69 -10.19
CA GLU A 37 -10.24 -15.09 -9.87
C GLU A 37 -10.66 -15.85 -11.11
N ASP A 38 -11.53 -15.28 -11.95
CA ASP A 38 -11.91 -15.86 -13.25
C ASP A 38 -10.69 -16.08 -14.16
N PHE A 39 -9.73 -15.14 -14.16
CA PHE A 39 -8.48 -15.25 -14.93
C PHE A 39 -7.52 -16.32 -14.37
N LEU A 40 -7.51 -16.53 -13.05
CA LEU A 40 -6.65 -17.51 -12.36
C LEU A 40 -7.28 -18.91 -12.26
N SER A 41 -8.59 -19.02 -12.39
CA SER A 41 -9.34 -20.28 -12.32
C SER A 41 -8.84 -21.40 -13.26
N PRO A 42 -8.38 -21.14 -14.52
CA PRO A 42 -7.84 -22.20 -15.37
C PRO A 42 -6.46 -22.73 -14.93
N LEU A 43 -5.74 -22.02 -14.05
CA LEU A 43 -4.42 -22.45 -13.53
C LEU A 43 -4.57 -23.37 -12.31
N SER A 44 -5.75 -23.38 -11.67
CA SER A 44 -6.04 -24.07 -10.42
C SER A 44 -6.73 -25.43 -10.59
N GLN A 45 -6.76 -26.00 -11.81
CA GLN A 45 -7.48 -27.25 -12.11
C GLN A 45 -6.71 -28.55 -11.76
N ASN A 46 -5.48 -28.48 -11.24
CA ASN A 46 -4.66 -29.67 -10.96
C ASN A 46 -4.74 -30.22 -9.51
N THR A 47 -5.62 -29.70 -8.65
CA THR A 47 -5.68 -30.13 -7.24
C THR A 47 -7.02 -30.82 -6.94
N VAL A 48 -7.14 -32.08 -7.34
CA VAL A 48 -8.15 -32.99 -6.80
C VAL A 48 -7.44 -33.76 -5.69
N ASP A 49 -7.93 -33.68 -4.44
CA ASP A 49 -7.84 -34.69 -3.35
C ASP A 49 -7.60 -34.19 -1.89
N ASN A 50 -7.71 -32.91 -1.51
CA ASN A 50 -7.62 -32.52 -0.08
C ASN A 50 -8.54 -31.34 0.36
N PHE A 51 -9.86 -31.52 0.33
CA PHE A 51 -10.83 -30.50 0.75
C PHE A 51 -10.59 -29.95 2.17
N ASP A 52 -10.20 -30.80 3.13
CA ASP A 52 -9.95 -30.38 4.52
C ASP A 52 -8.66 -29.55 4.68
N ALA A 53 -7.62 -29.87 3.90
CA ALA A 53 -6.37 -29.11 3.92
C ALA A 53 -6.52 -27.74 3.24
N ASP A 54 -7.32 -27.69 2.16
CA ASP A 54 -7.64 -26.46 1.45
C ASP A 54 -8.48 -25.52 2.33
N PHE A 55 -9.48 -26.05 3.04
CA PHE A 55 -10.30 -25.24 3.95
C PHE A 55 -9.50 -24.70 5.14
N TYR A 56 -8.60 -25.51 5.73
CA TYR A 56 -7.72 -25.04 6.80
C TYR A 56 -6.77 -23.93 6.33
N THR A 57 -6.15 -24.11 5.16
CA THR A 57 -5.23 -23.13 4.57
C THR A 57 -5.95 -21.81 4.24
N TRP A 58 -7.15 -21.91 3.65
CA TRP A 58 -8.00 -20.76 3.37
C TRP A 58 -8.42 -20.02 4.64
N THR A 59 -8.91 -20.76 5.65
CA THR A 59 -9.39 -20.19 6.92
C THR A 59 -8.26 -19.49 7.69
N VAL A 60 -7.08 -20.11 7.74
CA VAL A 60 -5.88 -19.50 8.36
C VAL A 60 -5.48 -18.23 7.62
N GLY A 61 -5.54 -18.22 6.28
CA GLY A 61 -5.28 -17.02 5.47
C GLY A 61 -6.23 -15.86 5.80
N VAL A 62 -7.54 -16.14 5.84
CA VAL A 62 -8.56 -15.14 6.18
C VAL A 62 -8.39 -14.63 7.61
N ALA A 63 -8.15 -15.53 8.57
CA ALA A 63 -7.94 -15.17 9.97
C ALA A 63 -6.69 -14.28 10.14
N LEU A 64 -5.60 -14.58 9.43
CA LEU A 64 -4.36 -13.81 9.48
C LEU A 64 -4.54 -12.41 8.87
N LEU A 65 -5.28 -12.30 7.76
CA LEU A 65 -5.64 -11.01 7.17
C LEU A 65 -6.48 -10.16 8.13
N ALA A 66 -7.48 -10.75 8.78
CA ALA A 66 -8.32 -10.07 9.76
C ALA A 66 -7.49 -9.58 10.97
N ALA A 67 -6.65 -10.44 11.53
CA ALA A 67 -5.76 -10.08 12.64
C ALA A 67 -4.83 -8.93 12.27
N SER A 68 -4.26 -8.95 11.05
CA SER A 68 -3.39 -7.89 10.54
C SER A 68 -4.06 -6.51 10.52
N VAL A 69 -5.32 -6.43 10.09
CA VAL A 69 -6.08 -5.17 10.08
C VAL A 69 -6.31 -4.64 11.50
N VAL A 70 -6.59 -5.52 12.47
CA VAL A 70 -6.74 -5.14 13.87
C VAL A 70 -5.43 -4.58 14.43
N PHE A 71 -4.30 -5.27 14.22
CA PHE A 71 -2.99 -4.80 14.67
C PHE A 71 -2.59 -3.47 14.02
N ALA A 72 -2.88 -3.30 12.72
CA ALA A 72 -2.63 -2.04 12.02
C ALA A 72 -3.42 -0.86 12.64
N SER A 73 -4.69 -1.09 13.01
CA SER A 73 -5.51 -0.06 13.68
C SER A 73 -4.98 0.28 15.09
N MET A 74 -4.53 -0.74 15.83
CA MET A 74 -4.01 -0.57 17.19
C MET A 74 -2.68 0.18 17.20
N LEU A 75 -1.78 -0.10 16.24
CA LEU A 75 -0.53 0.62 16.06
C LEU A 75 -0.76 2.11 15.74
N GLY A 76 -1.74 2.43 14.88
CA GLY A 76 -2.08 3.82 14.56
C GLY A 76 -2.55 4.64 15.78
N LEU A 77 -3.42 4.06 16.60
CA LEU A 77 -3.91 4.69 17.84
C LEU A 77 -2.81 4.82 18.91
N TYR A 78 -1.92 3.82 19.00
CA TYR A 78 -0.79 3.83 19.92
C TYR A 78 0.19 4.94 19.57
N GLN A 79 0.53 5.08 18.28
CA GLN A 79 1.38 6.17 17.79
C GLN A 79 0.80 7.54 18.18
N GLU A 80 -0.48 7.79 17.93
CA GLU A 80 -1.13 9.05 18.31
C GLU A 80 -1.06 9.33 19.83
N SER A 81 -1.25 8.28 20.65
CA SER A 81 -1.23 8.40 22.11
C SER A 81 0.17 8.69 22.66
N VAL A 82 1.20 8.05 22.10
CA VAL A 82 2.61 8.25 22.49
C VAL A 82 3.06 9.65 22.10
N TYR A 83 2.73 10.12 20.90
CA TYR A 83 3.15 11.46 20.45
C TYR A 83 2.52 12.60 21.26
N LYS A 84 1.27 12.46 21.68
CA LYS A 84 0.61 13.44 22.57
C LYS A 84 1.25 13.51 23.96
N LYS A 85 1.75 12.38 24.48
CA LYS A 85 2.29 12.30 25.84
C LYS A 85 3.73 12.81 25.94
N TYR A 86 4.57 12.55 24.93
CA TYR A 86 6.02 12.80 25.02
C TYR A 86 6.52 13.99 24.18
N ASN A 87 5.63 14.77 23.55
CA ASN A 87 5.99 15.91 22.69
C ASN A 87 7.11 15.55 21.68
N GLY A 88 7.00 14.33 21.15
CA GLY A 88 8.16 13.57 20.66
C GLY A 88 8.67 13.99 19.29
N ASN A 89 9.99 13.91 19.12
CA ASN A 89 10.66 14.08 17.84
C ASN A 89 10.43 12.86 16.93
N TRP A 90 10.09 13.07 15.65
CA TRP A 90 9.82 11.96 14.70
C TRP A 90 11.04 11.05 14.51
N LYS A 91 12.24 11.62 14.65
CA LYS A 91 13.52 10.89 14.57
C LYS A 91 13.66 9.85 15.66
N GLU A 92 13.16 10.14 16.86
CA GLU A 92 13.25 9.23 18.01
C GLU A 92 12.27 8.07 17.85
N SER A 93 11.04 8.35 17.44
CA SER A 93 10.04 7.32 17.14
C SER A 93 10.47 6.40 16.00
N LEU A 94 11.08 6.98 14.95
CA LEU A 94 11.67 6.21 13.86
C LEU A 94 12.80 5.29 14.36
N PHE A 95 13.67 5.78 15.24
CA PHE A 95 14.73 4.98 15.85
C PHE A 95 14.14 3.80 16.65
N TYR A 96 13.14 4.06 17.51
CA TYR A 96 12.49 2.99 18.26
C TYR A 96 11.81 1.96 17.37
N LEU A 97 11.11 2.38 16.30
CA LEU A 97 10.48 1.47 15.36
C LEU A 97 11.49 0.55 14.65
N HIS A 98 12.63 1.08 14.22
CA HIS A 98 13.69 0.28 13.60
C HIS A 98 14.39 -0.62 14.61
N PHE A 99 14.66 -0.11 15.81
CA PHE A 99 15.27 -0.87 16.88
C PHE A 99 14.39 -2.04 17.33
N LEU A 100 13.05 -1.85 17.38
CA LEU A 100 12.10 -2.92 17.70
C LEU A 100 11.94 -3.95 16.56
N ALA A 101 12.19 -3.55 15.31
CA ALA A 101 12.14 -4.46 14.17
C ALA A 101 13.36 -5.40 14.09
N LEU A 102 14.51 -4.98 14.60
CA LEU A 102 15.73 -5.81 14.64
C LEU A 102 15.55 -7.15 15.38
N PRO A 103 15.03 -7.23 16.62
CA PRO A 103 14.83 -8.51 17.30
C PRO A 103 13.84 -9.41 16.55
N PHE A 104 12.82 -8.82 15.91
CA PHE A 104 11.89 -9.60 15.08
C PHE A 104 12.60 -10.18 13.83
N PHE A 105 13.51 -9.42 13.23
CA PHE A 105 14.33 -9.89 12.12
C PHE A 105 15.29 -11.02 12.54
N THR A 106 15.82 -10.97 13.77
CA THR A 106 16.68 -12.06 14.27
C THR A 106 15.93 -13.39 14.40
N PHE A 107 14.65 -13.35 14.75
CA PHE A 107 13.82 -14.55 14.82
C PHE A 107 13.55 -15.16 13.43
N SER A 108 13.37 -14.32 12.41
CA SER A 108 13.08 -14.74 11.03
C SER A 108 14.33 -14.93 10.15
N TRP A 109 15.53 -14.89 10.72
CA TRP A 109 16.78 -14.94 9.95
C TRP A 109 16.95 -16.22 9.13
N SER A 110 16.48 -17.36 9.65
CA SER A 110 16.62 -18.67 8.99
C SER A 110 15.90 -18.76 7.64
N GLU A 111 14.80 -18.02 7.49
CA GLU A 111 14.03 -17.98 6.24
C GLU A 111 14.68 -17.04 5.22
N ILE A 112 15.25 -15.93 5.70
CA ILE A 112 15.96 -14.94 4.88
C ILE A 112 17.24 -15.54 4.31
N ALA A 113 17.95 -16.34 5.11
CA ALA A 113 19.15 -17.04 4.67
C ALA A 113 18.86 -17.97 3.49
N LYS A 114 17.77 -18.75 3.54
CA LYS A 114 17.35 -19.63 2.44
C LYS A 114 16.98 -18.84 1.19
N GLN A 115 16.22 -17.75 1.33
CA GLN A 115 15.79 -16.92 0.20
C GLN A 115 16.96 -16.18 -0.47
N SER A 116 18.02 -15.86 0.28
CA SER A 116 19.22 -15.21 -0.27
C SER A 116 19.98 -16.09 -1.26
N GLU A 117 20.00 -17.40 -1.03
CA GLU A 117 20.60 -18.39 -1.93
C GLU A 117 19.81 -18.46 -3.25
N PHE A 118 18.48 -18.53 -3.19
CA PHE A 118 17.63 -18.53 -4.38
C PHE A 118 17.75 -17.25 -5.23
N ILE A 119 17.82 -16.08 -4.60
CA ILE A 119 17.96 -14.80 -5.31
C ILE A 119 19.34 -14.69 -5.98
N SER A 120 20.39 -15.26 -5.38
CA SER A 120 21.75 -15.24 -5.96
C SER A 120 21.90 -16.13 -7.21
N HIS A 121 21.02 -17.11 -7.39
CA HIS A 121 21.00 -18.01 -8.55
C HIS A 121 19.98 -17.64 -9.63
N GLY A 122 19.15 -16.61 -9.41
CA GLY A 122 18.14 -16.16 -10.37
C GLY A 122 18.74 -15.45 -11.59
N THR A 123 19.23 -16.22 -12.57
CA THR A 123 19.56 -15.72 -13.92
C THR A 123 18.32 -15.16 -14.61
N LEU A 124 18.49 -14.02 -15.26
CA LEU A 124 17.45 -13.14 -15.80
C LEU A 124 16.47 -13.84 -16.76
N LEU A 125 15.19 -13.52 -16.57
CA LEU A 125 14.12 -13.60 -17.56
C LEU A 125 14.64 -13.33 -18.98
N GLU A 126 14.54 -14.34 -19.85
CA GLU A 126 14.67 -14.20 -21.30
C GLU A 126 13.61 -13.21 -21.82
N ALA A 127 13.96 -11.93 -21.89
CA ALA A 127 13.22 -10.96 -22.67
C ALA A 127 13.51 -11.20 -24.16
N ASN A 128 12.82 -12.18 -24.73
CA ASN A 128 12.73 -12.37 -26.18
C ASN A 128 11.89 -11.22 -26.77
N LEU A 129 12.52 -10.06 -27.01
CA LEU A 129 11.96 -9.01 -27.88
C LEU A 129 12.82 -8.89 -29.14
N SER A 130 12.16 -9.22 -30.25
CA SER A 130 12.63 -9.23 -31.64
C SER A 130 13.41 -7.98 -32.09
N PRO A 131 14.35 -8.11 -33.04
CA PRO A 131 15.20 -7.02 -33.52
C PRO A 131 14.59 -6.36 -34.76
N LEU A 132 14.05 -5.14 -34.69
CA LEU A 132 14.04 -4.18 -35.81
C LEU A 132 13.34 -2.84 -35.42
N ASN A 133 14.11 -1.80 -35.05
CA ASN A 133 13.90 -0.42 -35.56
C ASN A 133 15.05 0.51 -35.11
N ASN A 134 16.17 0.42 -35.84
CA ASN A 134 17.54 0.79 -35.44
C ASN A 134 17.94 2.29 -35.57
N ILE A 135 17.04 3.27 -35.47
CA ILE A 135 17.44 4.70 -35.64
C ILE A 135 17.03 5.60 -34.47
N ALA A 136 15.86 5.38 -33.85
CA ALA A 136 15.46 6.12 -32.64
C ALA A 136 16.12 5.58 -31.35
N SER A 137 16.71 4.39 -31.41
CA SER A 137 17.38 3.72 -30.29
C SER A 137 18.81 4.23 -30.06
N VAL A 138 19.53 4.68 -31.10
CA VAL A 138 20.95 5.07 -30.99
C VAL A 138 21.13 6.34 -30.14
N THR A 139 20.25 7.34 -30.30
CA THR A 139 20.30 8.57 -29.49
C THR A 139 19.84 8.36 -28.04
N ARG A 140 18.90 7.43 -27.80
CA ARG A 140 18.45 7.06 -26.45
C ARG A 140 19.50 6.22 -25.70
N ASN A 141 20.21 5.36 -26.43
CA ASN A 141 21.23 4.45 -25.90
C ASN A 141 22.55 5.14 -25.53
N LEU A 142 22.91 6.29 -26.13
CA LEU A 142 24.15 6.98 -25.76
C LEU A 142 24.05 7.80 -24.46
N LEU A 143 22.87 8.37 -24.14
CA LEU A 143 22.67 9.14 -22.90
C LEU A 143 22.14 8.28 -21.74
N PHE A 144 21.28 7.28 -22.02
CA PHE A 144 20.72 6.41 -20.97
C PHE A 144 21.32 4.99 -20.93
N GLY A 145 22.02 4.53 -21.98
CA GLY A 145 22.51 3.15 -22.06
C GLY A 145 23.78 2.87 -21.24
N LYS A 146 24.69 3.84 -21.06
CA LYS A 146 25.97 3.57 -20.34
C LYS A 146 25.79 3.44 -18.83
N TYR A 147 24.81 4.13 -18.24
CA TYR A 147 24.50 4.01 -16.82
C TYR A 147 23.65 2.77 -16.51
N PHE A 148 22.76 2.38 -17.42
CA PHE A 148 21.90 1.19 -17.23
C PHE A 148 22.58 -0.14 -17.56
N HIS A 149 23.53 -0.20 -18.52
CA HIS A 149 24.11 -1.47 -18.94
C HIS A 149 25.20 -2.01 -17.98
N CYS A 150 25.79 -1.17 -17.13
CA CYS A 150 26.67 -1.63 -16.04
C CYS A 150 25.85 -2.21 -14.86
N TRP A 151 24.59 -1.78 -14.72
CA TRP A 151 23.64 -2.31 -13.73
C TRP A 151 23.03 -3.65 -14.15
N ALA A 152 23.14 -4.04 -15.42
CA ALA A 152 22.60 -5.29 -15.95
C ALA A 152 23.49 -6.52 -15.69
N ILE A 153 24.76 -6.35 -15.31
CA ILE A 153 25.69 -7.46 -15.04
C ILE A 153 25.64 -7.93 -13.55
N LEU A 154 24.92 -7.21 -12.69
CA LEU A 154 24.69 -7.56 -11.27
C LEU A 154 23.16 -7.64 -11.00
N GLY A 155 22.49 -8.49 -11.79
CA GLY A 155 21.03 -8.50 -11.96
C GLY A 155 20.26 -8.89 -10.70
N ASN A 156 19.71 -7.87 -10.00
CA ASN A 156 18.56 -7.84 -9.08
C ASN A 156 18.81 -7.01 -7.80
N TRP A 157 20.07 -6.81 -7.42
CA TRP A 157 20.44 -5.92 -6.30
C TRP A 157 20.03 -4.46 -6.54
N PRO A 158 20.25 -3.89 -7.74
CA PRO A 158 19.63 -2.66 -8.19
C PRO A 158 18.19 -2.38 -7.77
N TYR A 159 17.32 -3.33 -8.10
CA TYR A 159 15.88 -3.21 -8.00
C TYR A 159 15.44 -3.35 -6.55
N LEU A 160 16.08 -4.26 -5.81
CA LEU A 160 15.91 -4.41 -4.37
C LEU A 160 16.26 -3.11 -3.63
N ILE A 161 17.40 -2.48 -3.97
CA ILE A 161 17.83 -1.22 -3.36
C ILE A 161 16.84 -0.10 -3.67
N ALA A 162 16.33 -0.01 -4.90
CA ALA A 162 15.34 1.00 -5.28
C ALA A 162 14.02 0.84 -4.51
N ILE A 163 13.53 -0.40 -4.34
CA ILE A 163 12.32 -0.69 -3.56
C ILE A 163 12.52 -0.36 -2.08
N LEU A 164 13.65 -0.76 -1.51
CA LEU A 164 13.99 -0.47 -0.11
C LEU A 164 14.12 1.04 0.13
N PHE A 165 14.75 1.76 -0.79
CA PHE A 165 14.90 3.21 -0.69
C PHE A 165 13.56 3.93 -0.74
N SER A 166 12.68 3.54 -1.67
CA SER A 166 11.30 4.05 -1.73
C SER A 166 10.53 3.76 -0.45
N GLN A 167 10.66 2.52 0.08
CA GLN A 167 10.01 2.10 1.33
C GLN A 167 10.51 2.90 2.54
N VAL A 168 11.81 3.19 2.63
CA VAL A 168 12.38 4.03 3.69
C VAL A 168 11.86 5.46 3.59
N ILE A 169 11.89 6.08 2.41
CA ILE A 169 11.33 7.44 2.21
C ILE A 169 9.84 7.47 2.59
N CYS A 170 9.11 6.43 2.20
CA CYS A 170 7.71 6.25 2.47
C CYS A 170 7.40 6.11 3.98
N THR A 171 8.17 5.32 4.71
CA THR A 171 7.98 5.13 6.16
C THR A 171 8.39 6.37 6.94
N MET A 172 9.44 7.08 6.51
CA MET A 172 9.84 8.38 7.05
C MET A 172 8.71 9.41 6.89
N GLY A 173 8.12 9.49 5.69
CA GLY A 173 7.03 10.43 5.40
C GLY A 173 5.80 10.19 6.28
N VAL A 174 5.41 8.92 6.50
CA VAL A 174 4.26 8.57 7.35
C VAL A 174 4.55 8.85 8.82
N ASN A 175 5.72 8.49 9.32
CA ASN A 175 6.11 8.75 10.72
C ASN A 175 6.24 10.27 11.01
N TYR A 176 6.70 11.05 10.03
CA TYR A 176 6.70 12.50 10.14
C TYR A 176 5.29 13.09 10.15
N LEU A 177 4.41 12.60 9.27
CA LEU A 177 3.04 13.09 9.18
C LEU A 177 2.23 12.72 10.44
N SER A 178 2.55 11.59 11.09
CA SER A 178 1.89 11.10 12.30
C SER A 178 2.05 12.05 13.51
N LEU A 179 3.08 12.90 13.49
CA LEU A 179 3.22 13.99 14.46
C LEU A 179 2.25 15.16 14.24
N LYS A 180 1.80 15.36 12.99
CA LYS A 180 1.10 16.57 12.56
C LYS A 180 -0.38 16.34 12.25
N VAL A 181 -0.78 15.10 11.97
CA VAL A 181 -2.15 14.76 11.56
C VAL A 181 -2.72 13.64 12.43
N THR A 182 -4.05 13.58 12.52
CA THR A 182 -4.79 12.55 13.27
C THR A 182 -4.65 11.17 12.62
N SER A 183 -4.87 10.09 13.40
CA SER A 183 -4.80 8.71 12.89
C SER A 183 -5.67 8.45 11.65
N LEU A 184 -6.80 9.18 11.51
CA LEU A 184 -7.69 9.10 10.34
C LEU A 184 -6.97 9.50 9.03
N THR A 185 -6.23 10.61 9.06
CA THR A 185 -5.51 11.10 7.87
C THR A 185 -4.28 10.27 7.55
N LEU A 186 -3.67 9.62 8.55
CA LEU A 186 -2.62 8.63 8.30
C LEU A 186 -3.17 7.43 7.54
N ASN A 187 -4.33 6.92 7.93
CA ASN A 187 -4.97 5.81 7.23
C ASN A 187 -5.34 6.20 5.79
N LEU A 188 -5.83 7.42 5.54
CA LEU A 188 -6.06 7.93 4.19
C LEU A 188 -4.78 7.96 3.35
N VAL A 189 -3.67 8.52 3.89
CA VAL A 189 -2.39 8.61 3.16
C VAL A 189 -1.82 7.23 2.83
N LEU A 190 -1.97 6.26 3.74
CA LEU A 190 -1.55 4.88 3.54
C LEU A 190 -2.37 4.18 2.44
N THR A 191 -3.68 4.43 2.37
CA THR A 191 -4.54 3.94 1.28
C THR A 191 -4.19 4.60 -0.05
N LEU A 192 -3.91 5.91 -0.04
CA LEU A 192 -3.53 6.66 -1.24
C LEU A 192 -2.22 6.15 -1.84
N ARG A 193 -1.20 5.84 -1.02
CA ARG A 193 0.05 5.23 -1.52
C ARG A 193 -0.20 3.94 -2.29
N LYS A 194 -0.98 3.03 -1.70
CA LYS A 194 -1.29 1.73 -2.31
C LYS A 194 -2.06 1.91 -3.63
N LEU A 195 -2.94 2.91 -3.70
CA LEU A 195 -3.71 3.27 -4.89
C LEU A 195 -2.85 3.87 -6.00
N ILE A 196 -1.91 4.76 -5.68
CA ILE A 196 -0.94 5.28 -6.68
C ILE A 196 -0.11 4.13 -7.24
N SER A 197 0.36 3.21 -6.40
CA SER A 197 1.15 2.06 -6.85
C SER A 197 0.34 1.13 -7.77
N LEU A 198 -0.95 0.93 -7.45
CA LEU A 198 -1.86 0.17 -8.31
C LEU A 198 -2.06 0.87 -9.65
N PHE A 199 -2.34 2.17 -9.63
CA PHE A 199 -2.53 2.96 -10.85
C PHE A 199 -1.28 2.96 -11.75
N LEU A 200 -0.08 3.11 -11.16
CA LEU A 200 1.17 2.99 -11.91
C LEU A 200 1.35 1.60 -12.50
N SER A 201 0.96 0.55 -11.78
CA SER A 201 0.96 -0.82 -12.33
C SER A 201 0.03 -0.98 -13.53
N PHE A 202 -1.15 -0.34 -13.53
CA PHE A 202 -2.05 -0.35 -14.69
C PHE A 202 -1.45 0.38 -15.89
N VAL A 203 -0.84 1.55 -15.66
CA VAL A 203 -0.26 2.37 -16.74
C VAL A 203 0.99 1.73 -17.37
N LEU A 204 1.76 0.95 -16.59
CA LEU A 204 3.05 0.41 -17.02
C LEU A 204 2.92 -0.96 -17.74
N PHE A 205 1.89 -1.74 -17.43
CA PHE A 205 1.60 -3.01 -18.11
C PHE A 205 0.50 -2.80 -19.15
N GLU A 206 0.88 -2.36 -20.36
CA GLU A 206 0.03 -2.33 -21.57
C GLU A 206 -0.28 -3.75 -22.11
N ASN A 207 -0.56 -4.72 -21.23
CA ASN A 207 -0.94 -6.07 -21.66
C ASN A 207 -2.45 -6.09 -22.02
N ASN A 208 -2.89 -7.16 -22.68
CA ASN A 208 -4.28 -7.42 -23.08
C ASN A 208 -5.16 -7.70 -21.84
N ILE A 209 -5.32 -6.70 -20.98
CA ILE A 209 -6.06 -6.77 -19.73
C ILE A 209 -7.55 -6.70 -20.07
N SER A 210 -8.34 -7.61 -19.49
CA SER A 210 -9.80 -7.61 -19.64
C SER A 210 -10.36 -6.22 -19.31
N PHE A 211 -11.19 -5.67 -20.21
CA PHE A 211 -11.78 -4.35 -20.08
C PHE A 211 -12.46 -4.13 -18.71
N GLY A 212 -13.00 -5.19 -18.11
CA GLY A 212 -13.61 -5.16 -16.78
C GLY A 212 -12.64 -4.77 -15.64
N PHE A 213 -11.38 -5.18 -15.69
CA PHE A 213 -10.38 -4.83 -14.66
C PHE A 213 -10.02 -3.33 -14.72
N GLY A 214 -9.98 -2.74 -15.91
CA GLY A 214 -9.79 -1.31 -16.09
C GLY A 214 -10.94 -0.50 -15.49
N VAL A 215 -12.18 -0.96 -15.68
CA VAL A 215 -13.38 -0.32 -15.10
C VAL A 215 -13.37 -0.40 -13.57
N GLY A 216 -13.02 -1.55 -12.99
CA GLY A 216 -12.94 -1.70 -11.53
C GLY A 216 -11.85 -0.81 -10.90
N CYS A 217 -10.69 -0.68 -11.55
CA CYS A 217 -9.65 0.26 -11.13
C CYS A 217 -10.12 1.72 -11.19
N PHE A 218 -10.78 2.14 -12.28
CA PHE A 218 -11.30 3.50 -12.41
C PHE A 218 -12.36 3.80 -11.34
N LEU A 219 -13.24 2.84 -11.06
CA LEU A 219 -14.27 2.95 -10.03
C LEU A 219 -13.65 3.11 -8.62
N ALA A 220 -12.64 2.30 -8.29
CA ALA A 220 -11.95 2.39 -7.00
C ALA A 220 -11.19 3.71 -6.83
N ILE A 221 -10.56 4.22 -7.90
CA ILE A 221 -9.85 5.51 -7.90
C ILE A 221 -10.83 6.67 -7.73
N SER A 222 -11.94 6.65 -8.45
CA SER A 222 -13.01 7.66 -8.32
C SER A 222 -13.59 7.68 -6.89
N GLY A 223 -13.89 6.50 -6.34
CA GLY A 223 -14.34 6.36 -4.95
C GLY A 223 -13.34 6.95 -3.96
N ALA A 224 -12.05 6.65 -4.10
CA ALA A 224 -11.00 7.18 -3.23
C ALA A 224 -10.84 8.70 -3.34
N PHE A 225 -10.93 9.27 -4.54
CA PHE A 225 -10.87 10.72 -4.72
C PHE A 225 -12.05 11.44 -4.04
N LEU A 226 -13.26 10.88 -4.17
CA LEU A 226 -14.45 11.41 -3.49
C LEU A 226 -14.32 11.35 -1.97
N TYR A 227 -13.77 10.27 -1.41
CA TYR A 227 -13.50 10.15 0.03
C TYR A 227 -12.61 11.30 0.54
N VAL A 228 -11.49 11.54 -0.16
CA VAL A 228 -10.50 12.56 0.21
C VAL A 228 -11.11 13.96 0.15
N SER A 229 -11.90 14.23 -0.89
CA SER A 229 -12.60 15.50 -1.06
C SER A 229 -13.57 15.76 0.09
N GLU A 230 -14.39 14.76 0.44
CA GLU A 230 -15.37 14.85 1.52
C GLU A 230 -14.73 15.06 2.89
N GLU A 231 -13.68 14.29 3.21
CA GLU A 231 -12.96 14.44 4.48
C GLU A 231 -12.33 15.83 4.60
N SER A 232 -11.76 16.35 3.52
CA SER A 232 -11.19 17.70 3.49
C SER A 232 -12.24 18.79 3.74
N ARG A 233 -13.45 18.60 3.19
CA ARG A 233 -14.60 19.50 3.38
C ARG A 233 -15.06 19.49 4.83
N LEU A 234 -15.25 18.32 5.44
CA LEU A 234 -15.66 18.20 6.85
C LEU A 234 -14.62 18.83 7.80
N LYS A 235 -13.32 18.65 7.55
CA LYS A 235 -12.26 19.31 8.33
C LYS A 235 -12.29 20.83 8.22
N SER A 236 -12.63 21.37 7.05
CA SER A 236 -12.73 22.82 6.86
C SER A 236 -13.90 23.42 7.64
N ILE A 237 -15.04 22.72 7.67
CA ILE A 237 -16.24 23.13 8.42
C ILE A 237 -15.96 23.11 9.93
N ALA A 238 -15.34 22.05 10.43
CA ALA A 238 -14.99 21.95 11.85
C ALA A 238 -14.05 23.09 12.32
N LYS A 239 -13.09 23.49 11.49
CA LYS A 239 -12.21 24.65 11.78
C LYS A 239 -12.97 25.97 11.80
N GLN A 240 -13.98 26.15 10.97
CA GLN A 240 -14.81 27.37 10.95
C GLN A 240 -15.69 27.47 12.19
N THR A 241 -16.31 26.37 12.63
CA THR A 241 -17.11 26.33 13.87
C THR A 241 -16.26 26.67 15.10
N GLN A 242 -15.06 26.09 15.23
CA GLN A 242 -14.14 26.40 16.34
C GLN A 242 -13.64 27.86 16.34
N LYS A 243 -13.59 28.52 15.18
CA LYS A 243 -13.19 29.94 15.09
C LYS A 243 -14.35 30.88 15.44
N LYS A 244 -15.59 30.44 15.23
CA LYS A 244 -16.81 31.18 15.59
C LYS A 244 -17.03 31.18 17.12
N ASP A 245 -16.80 30.04 17.78
CA ASP A 245 -16.93 29.93 19.24
C ASP A 245 -15.83 30.66 20.03
N LYS A 246 -14.68 30.97 19.40
CA LYS A 246 -13.63 31.79 20.03
C LYS A 246 -13.87 33.30 19.91
N ASN A 247 -14.79 33.72 19.04
CA ASN A 247 -15.10 35.12 18.77
C ASN A 247 -16.48 35.54 19.32
N SER A 248 -17.20 34.63 19.99
CA SER A 248 -18.44 34.88 20.70
C SER A 248 -18.22 34.82 22.21
#